data_AF-A0A922DUV2-F1
#
_entry.id   AF-A0A922DUV2-F1
#
_cell.length_a   1.000
_cell.length_b   1.000
_cell.length_c   1.000
_cell.angle_alpha   90.00
_cell.angle_beta   90.00
_cell.angle_gamma   90.00
#
_symmetry.space_group_name_H-M   'P 1'
#
loop_
_entity.id
_entity.type
_entity.pdbx_description
1 polymer ?
#
loop_
_entity_poly.entity_id
_entity_poly.type
_entity_poly.pdbx_seq_one_letter_code
_entity_poly.pdbx_strand_id
1 'polypeptide(L)'
;MDKEGHIYGGYASKRWERHGDFYGDMKSFLFQLYPKASTFRPSGANKNIQWCAVNFSSEDIPNGIGFGGRVNHFGLFLSATFDQGHTFNCTTFSSPCLSKTSQICPEVIECWRVVPKGAQRRHNAVKGTVLERFKEDRHMLNMVGLANSSE
;
A
#
# COMPACT_ATOMS: atom_id res chain seq x y z
N MET A 1 -3.25 4.79 -12.23
CA MET A 1 -2.48 5.17 -13.42
C MET A 1 -1.39 6.14 -12.99
N ASP A 2 -0.18 6.01 -13.53
CA ASP A 2 0.88 7.00 -13.34
C ASP A 2 0.96 8.00 -14.50
N LYS A 3 1.79 9.05 -14.35
CA LYS A 3 1.96 10.11 -15.36
C LYS A 3 2.43 9.64 -16.73
N GLU A 4 3.01 8.44 -16.82
CA GLU A 4 3.43 7.84 -18.09
C GLU A 4 2.34 6.89 -18.65
N GLY A 5 1.12 6.93 -18.10
CA GLY A 5 -0.04 6.16 -18.54
C GLY A 5 0.01 4.68 -18.16
N HIS A 6 0.96 4.23 -17.34
CA HIS A 6 1.06 2.83 -16.95
C HIS A 6 0.02 2.49 -15.88
N ILE A 7 -0.51 1.27 -15.95
CA ILE A 7 -1.53 0.78 -15.02
C ILE A 7 -1.05 -0.54 -14.44
N TYR A 8 -0.85 -0.56 -13.13
CA TYR A 8 -0.36 -1.69 -12.36
C TYR A 8 -0.82 -1.57 -10.91
N GLY A 9 -0.59 -2.62 -10.12
CA GLY A 9 -0.91 -2.61 -8.71
C GLY A 9 -0.51 -3.90 -8.01
N GLY A 10 -0.97 -4.03 -6.78
CA GLY A 10 -0.79 -5.23 -5.96
C GLY A 10 -2.09 -5.66 -5.32
N TYR A 11 -2.29 -6.97 -5.25
CA TYR A 11 -3.29 -7.59 -4.40
C TYR A 11 -2.65 -7.97 -3.07
N ALA A 12 -3.15 -7.41 -1.97
CA ALA A 12 -2.78 -7.78 -0.61
C ALA A 12 -3.80 -8.78 -0.04
N SER A 13 -3.33 -9.98 0.31
CA SER A 13 -4.17 -11.02 0.92
C SER A 13 -4.42 -10.79 2.40
N LYS A 14 -3.49 -10.14 3.10
CA LYS A 14 -3.64 -9.71 4.50
C LYS A 14 -4.13 -8.27 4.56
N ARG A 15 -4.82 -7.96 5.65
CA ARG A 15 -5.22 -6.58 5.97
C ARG A 15 -3.97 -5.70 6.06
N TRP A 16 -4.13 -4.44 5.70
CA TRP A 16 -3.08 -3.45 5.91
C TRP A 16 -3.00 -3.12 7.40
N GLU A 17 -1.92 -3.55 8.03
CA GLU A 17 -1.63 -3.34 9.44
C GLU A 17 -0.30 -2.60 9.55
N ARG A 18 -0.16 -1.74 10.58
CA ARG A 18 1.06 -0.95 10.77
C ARG A 18 2.18 -1.87 11.27
N HIS A 19 3.24 -2.01 10.50
CA HIS A 19 4.44 -2.77 10.83
C HIS A 19 5.70 -1.95 10.53
N GLY A 20 6.76 -2.17 11.30
CA GLY A 20 8.11 -1.65 10.99
C GLY A 20 8.93 -2.61 10.12
N ASP A 21 8.33 -3.72 9.66
CA ASP A 21 8.97 -4.75 8.85
C ASP A 21 7.94 -5.37 7.88
N PHE A 22 8.41 -6.19 6.94
CA PHE A 22 7.55 -6.91 6.01
C PHE A 22 6.71 -7.99 6.72
N TYR A 23 5.50 -8.18 6.20
CA TYR A 23 4.54 -9.19 6.65
C TYR A 23 3.74 -9.71 5.46
N GLY A 24 2.70 -10.52 5.70
CA GLY A 24 1.80 -11.00 4.65
C GLY A 24 1.90 -12.51 4.41
N ASP A 25 1.29 -12.97 3.32
CA ASP A 25 1.39 -14.37 2.89
C ASP A 25 1.55 -14.52 1.38
N MET A 26 1.82 -15.74 0.92
CA MET A 26 2.09 -16.05 -0.49
C MET A 26 0.86 -15.96 -1.41
N LYS A 27 -0.31 -15.52 -0.92
CA LYS A 27 -1.51 -15.31 -1.73
C LYS A 27 -1.58 -13.90 -2.33
N SER A 28 -0.74 -12.98 -1.86
CA SER A 28 -0.55 -11.66 -2.47
C SER A 28 0.12 -11.78 -3.84
N PHE A 29 -0.07 -10.82 -4.73
CA PHE A 29 0.60 -10.79 -6.05
C PHE A 29 0.64 -9.37 -6.61
N LEU A 30 1.62 -9.10 -7.48
CA LEU A 30 1.67 -7.88 -8.28
C LEU A 30 1.00 -8.11 -9.65
N PHE A 31 0.49 -7.06 -10.26
CA PHE A 31 -0.07 -7.12 -11.60
C PHE A 31 0.24 -5.86 -12.40
N GLN A 32 0.29 -6.01 -13.72
CA GLN A 32 0.27 -4.92 -14.68
C GLN A 32 -0.95 -5.13 -15.58
N LEU A 33 -1.69 -4.06 -15.88
CA LEU A 33 -2.84 -4.05 -16.80
C LEU A 33 -2.50 -3.37 -18.12
N TYR A 34 -1.65 -2.35 -18.09
CA TYR A 34 -1.18 -1.61 -19.27
C TYR A 34 0.31 -1.24 -19.10
N PRO A 35 1.15 -1.34 -20.15
CA PRO A 35 0.82 -1.65 -21.55
C PRO A 35 0.55 -3.12 -21.84
N LYS A 36 1.01 -4.04 -20.98
CA LYS A 36 0.82 -5.48 -21.15
C LYS A 36 0.25 -6.13 -19.90
N ALA A 37 -0.94 -6.71 -20.03
CA ALA A 37 -1.56 -7.46 -18.95
C ALA A 37 -0.68 -8.63 -18.49
N SER A 38 -0.29 -8.63 -17.21
CA SER A 38 0.58 -9.64 -16.60
C SER A 38 0.30 -9.77 -15.10
N THR A 39 0.53 -10.97 -14.53
CA THR A 39 0.45 -11.22 -13.08
C THR A 39 1.74 -11.85 -12.57
N PHE A 40 2.22 -11.39 -11.42
CA PHE A 40 3.49 -11.78 -10.82
C PHE A 40 3.26 -12.29 -9.40
N ARG A 41 3.39 -13.61 -9.22
CA ARG A 41 3.15 -14.29 -7.94
C ARG A 41 4.44 -14.40 -7.12
N PRO A 42 4.34 -14.55 -5.79
CA PRO A 42 5.50 -14.76 -4.94
C PRO A 42 6.33 -15.94 -5.41
N SER A 43 7.64 -15.75 -5.54
CA SER A 43 8.60 -16.76 -5.98
C SER A 43 8.97 -17.76 -4.89
N GLY A 44 8.68 -17.42 -3.62
CA GLY A 44 9.12 -18.18 -2.45
C GLY A 44 10.58 -17.90 -2.04
N ALA A 45 11.29 -17.02 -2.73
CA ALA A 45 12.70 -16.71 -2.44
C ALA A 45 12.91 -15.99 -1.10
N ASN A 46 11.90 -15.27 -0.60
CA ASN A 46 11.90 -14.61 0.70
C ASN A 46 10.45 -14.39 1.18
N LYS A 47 10.30 -13.80 2.37
CA LYS A 47 9.00 -13.55 3.02
C LYS A 47 8.60 -12.07 2.99
N ASN A 48 9.25 -11.25 2.17
CA ASN A 48 9.08 -9.79 2.16
C ASN A 48 7.84 -9.38 1.35
N ILE A 49 6.64 -9.83 1.74
CA ILE A 49 5.45 -9.77 0.87
C ILE A 49 4.80 -8.39 0.86
N GLN A 50 4.38 -7.90 2.02
CA GLN A 50 3.61 -6.67 2.21
C GLN A 50 4.35 -5.73 3.17
N TRP A 51 4.24 -4.43 2.93
CA TRP A 51 4.81 -3.37 3.75
C TRP A 51 3.75 -2.31 4.04
N CYS A 52 3.65 -1.87 5.29
CA CYS A 52 2.78 -0.76 5.67
C CYS A 52 3.35 -0.10 6.92
N ALA A 53 4.12 0.95 6.71
CA ALA A 53 4.69 1.75 7.78
C ALA A 53 4.08 3.15 7.72
N VAL A 54 3.58 3.66 8.84
CA VAL A 54 3.06 5.02 8.96
C VAL A 54 3.46 5.59 10.31
N ASN A 55 3.75 6.89 10.35
CA ASN A 55 4.20 7.62 11.54
C ASN A 55 5.42 7.01 12.23
N PHE A 56 6.37 6.48 11.46
CA PHE A 56 7.72 6.17 11.93
C PHE A 56 8.64 7.38 11.69
N SER A 57 9.48 7.71 12.66
CA SER A 57 10.44 8.83 12.57
C SER A 57 11.80 8.41 11.98
N SER A 58 12.12 7.11 12.01
CA SER A 58 13.36 6.58 11.44
C SER A 58 13.32 6.63 9.90
N GLU A 59 14.38 7.18 9.30
CA GLU A 59 14.56 7.19 7.84
C GLU A 59 14.75 5.78 7.26
N ASP A 60 15.18 4.81 8.07
CA ASP A 60 15.31 3.41 7.67
C ASP A 60 13.95 2.73 7.48
N ILE A 61 12.86 3.32 7.98
CA ILE A 61 11.51 2.77 7.88
C ILE A 61 10.68 3.71 6.98
N PRO A 62 10.69 3.50 5.65
CA PRO A 62 9.98 4.37 4.73
C PRO A 62 8.48 4.31 4.97
N ASN A 63 7.90 5.46 5.31
CA ASN A 63 6.47 5.59 5.54
C ASN A 63 5.70 5.47 4.21
N GLY A 64 4.83 4.47 4.11
CA GLY A 64 4.07 4.15 2.93
C GLY A 64 3.56 2.72 2.93
N ILE A 65 2.99 2.32 1.79
CA ILE A 65 2.57 0.95 1.53
C ILE A 65 3.44 0.35 0.43
N GLY A 66 3.73 -0.94 0.52
CA GLY A 66 4.56 -1.59 -0.48
C GLY A 66 4.38 -3.09 -0.58
N PHE A 67 5.00 -3.64 -1.61
CA PHE A 67 4.99 -5.04 -1.95
C PHE A 67 6.39 -5.47 -2.39
N GLY A 68 6.91 -6.52 -1.76
CA GLY A 68 8.06 -7.24 -2.32
C GLY A 68 9.38 -6.51 -2.17
N GLY A 69 10.47 -7.25 -2.37
CA GLY A 69 11.81 -6.69 -2.47
C GLY A 69 12.45 -6.53 -1.10
N ARG A 70 13.04 -5.36 -0.86
CA ARG A 70 13.67 -4.99 0.41
C ARG A 70 13.35 -3.53 0.72
N VAL A 71 13.61 -3.11 1.95
CA VAL A 71 13.46 -1.71 2.36
C VAL A 71 14.18 -0.79 1.37
N ASN A 72 13.50 0.30 0.96
CA ASN A 72 13.93 1.26 -0.07
C ASN A 72 14.14 0.70 -1.49
N HIS A 73 13.83 -0.57 -1.75
CA HIS A 73 13.91 -1.19 -3.07
C HIS A 73 12.79 -2.23 -3.24
N PHE A 74 11.56 -1.71 -3.34
CA PHE A 74 10.34 -2.50 -3.37
C PHE A 74 9.93 -2.85 -4.80
N GLY A 75 9.21 -3.97 -4.97
CA GLY A 75 8.57 -4.28 -6.25
C GLY A 75 7.50 -3.27 -6.63
N LEU A 76 6.78 -2.76 -5.64
CA LEU A 76 5.93 -1.60 -5.73
C LEU A 76 5.89 -0.91 -4.37
N PHE A 77 6.07 0.40 -4.32
CA PHE A 77 5.94 1.21 -3.12
C PHE A 77 5.26 2.53 -3.46
N LEU A 78 4.39 2.98 -2.57
CA LEU A 78 3.79 4.30 -2.56
C LEU A 78 4.08 4.95 -1.22
N SER A 79 4.57 6.18 -1.24
CA SER A 79 4.77 6.98 -0.03
C SER A 79 3.44 7.17 0.72
N ALA A 80 3.51 7.46 2.01
CA ALA A 80 2.32 7.74 2.83
C ALA A 80 1.52 8.97 2.36
N THR A 81 2.14 9.85 1.56
CA THR A 81 1.51 11.00 0.91
C THR A 81 0.82 10.64 -0.41
N PHE A 82 1.04 9.43 -0.93
CA PHE A 82 0.44 8.89 -2.16
C PHE A 82 0.72 9.68 -3.44
N ASP A 83 1.69 10.60 -3.41
CA ASP A 83 2.10 11.45 -4.54
C ASP A 83 3.35 10.94 -5.25
N GLN A 84 4.10 10.06 -4.58
CA GLN A 84 5.38 9.51 -5.04
C GLN A 84 5.47 8.03 -4.68
N GLY A 85 6.34 7.34 -5.39
CA GLY A 85 6.62 5.95 -5.13
C GLY A 85 7.67 5.42 -6.07
N HIS A 86 7.86 4.10 -6.03
CA HIS A 86 8.75 3.43 -6.95
C HIS A 86 8.36 1.99 -7.22
N THR A 87 8.87 1.46 -8.32
CA THR A 87 8.78 0.04 -8.68
C THR A 87 10.13 -0.40 -9.24
N PHE A 88 10.65 -1.50 -8.72
CA PHE A 88 11.90 -2.10 -9.18
C PHE A 88 11.68 -3.55 -9.61
N ASN A 89 12.69 -4.11 -10.28
CA ASN A 89 12.77 -5.55 -10.44
C ASN A 89 12.78 -6.21 -9.05
N CYS A 90 11.91 -7.19 -8.87
CA CYS A 90 11.61 -7.73 -7.55
C CYS A 90 11.75 -9.24 -7.52
N THR A 91 12.71 -9.75 -6.74
CA THR A 91 12.88 -11.20 -6.55
C THR A 91 11.70 -11.82 -5.82
N THR A 92 11.06 -11.10 -4.89
CA THR A 92 9.92 -11.64 -4.12
C THR A 92 8.78 -12.06 -5.02
N PHE A 93 8.46 -11.29 -6.07
CA PHE A 93 7.36 -11.57 -7.00
C PHE A 93 7.84 -12.01 -8.39
N SER A 94 9.15 -12.13 -8.60
CA SER A 94 9.76 -12.32 -9.94
C SER A 94 9.20 -11.33 -10.98
N SER A 95 8.96 -10.09 -10.56
CA SER A 95 8.40 -9.04 -11.42
C SER A 95 9.49 -8.13 -11.98
N PRO A 96 9.33 -7.60 -13.20
CA PRO A 96 10.10 -6.45 -13.64
C PRO A 96 9.62 -5.18 -12.94
N CYS A 97 10.29 -4.06 -13.20
CA CYS A 97 9.75 -2.73 -13.02
C CYS A 97 8.37 -2.63 -13.71
N LEU A 98 7.35 -2.16 -12.98
CA LEU A 98 5.95 -2.14 -13.45
C LEU A 98 5.59 -0.88 -14.25
N SER A 99 6.43 0.16 -14.14
CA SER A 99 6.31 1.40 -14.90
C SER A 99 7.46 1.53 -15.91
N LYS A 100 7.43 2.59 -16.72
CA LYS A 100 8.49 2.95 -17.67
C LYS A 100 9.80 3.32 -16.96
N THR A 101 9.70 3.97 -15.80
CA THR A 101 10.82 4.35 -14.93
C THR A 101 10.60 3.80 -13.53
N SER A 102 11.68 3.67 -12.76
CA SER A 102 11.60 3.14 -11.40
C SER A 102 10.92 4.10 -10.44
N GLN A 103 11.13 5.41 -10.58
CA GLN A 103 10.41 6.44 -9.84
C GLN A 103 9.06 6.70 -10.50
N ILE A 104 8.01 6.75 -9.70
CA ILE A 104 6.64 6.91 -10.18
C ILE A 104 5.96 8.08 -9.46
N CYS A 105 5.11 8.79 -10.21
CA CYS A 105 4.20 9.79 -9.69
C CYS A 105 2.78 9.35 -10.08
N PRO A 106 2.00 8.80 -9.13
CA PRO A 106 0.64 8.38 -9.40
C PRO A 106 -0.26 9.58 -9.75
N GLU A 107 -1.10 9.44 -10.78
CA GLU A 107 -2.16 10.39 -11.07
C GLU A 107 -3.50 9.94 -10.48
N VAL A 108 -3.75 8.64 -10.52
CA VAL A 108 -4.98 8.02 -10.01
C VAL A 108 -4.62 6.77 -9.24
N ILE A 109 -5.12 6.69 -8.00
CA ILE A 109 -5.01 5.51 -7.14
C ILE A 109 -6.42 5.05 -6.78
N GLU A 110 -6.67 3.76 -6.97
CA GLU A 110 -7.93 3.13 -6.58
C GLU A 110 -7.63 1.95 -5.65
N CYS A 111 -8.48 1.78 -4.63
CA CYS A 111 -8.38 0.66 -3.69
C CYS A 111 -9.71 -0.09 -3.65
N TRP A 112 -9.64 -1.38 -3.91
CA TRP A 112 -10.81 -2.25 -4.06
C TRP A 112 -10.78 -3.34 -3.00
N ARG A 113 -11.95 -3.67 -2.44
CA ARG A 113 -12.11 -4.82 -1.55
C ARG A 113 -12.98 -5.87 -2.22
N VAL A 114 -12.50 -7.10 -2.27
CA VAL A 114 -13.31 -8.25 -2.69
C VAL A 114 -14.24 -8.67 -1.56
N VAL A 115 -15.53 -8.75 -1.85
CA VAL A 115 -16.56 -9.23 -0.91
C VAL A 115 -17.28 -10.44 -1.50
N PRO A 116 -17.43 -11.54 -0.76
CA PRO A 116 -18.20 -12.69 -1.23
C PRO A 116 -19.65 -12.29 -1.55
N LYS A 117 -20.18 -12.83 -2.64
CA LYS A 117 -21.57 -12.59 -3.07
C LYS A 117 -22.53 -13.05 -1.95
N GLY A 118 -23.37 -12.15 -1.47
CA GLY A 118 -24.29 -12.40 -0.34
C GLY A 118 -23.75 -12.02 1.05
N ALA A 119 -22.45 -11.74 1.20
CA ALA A 119 -21.86 -11.22 2.44
C ALA A 119 -21.92 -9.68 2.53
N GLN A 120 -22.80 -9.06 1.74
CA GLN A 120 -23.13 -7.64 1.84
C GLN A 120 -23.96 -7.44 3.12
N ARG A 121 -23.30 -7.62 4.28
CA ARG A 121 -23.79 -7.04 5.52
C ARG A 121 -24.02 -5.57 5.20
N ARG A 122 -25.21 -5.07 5.54
CA ARG A 122 -25.49 -3.63 5.57
C ARG A 122 -24.45 -3.02 6.52
N HIS A 123 -23.27 -2.71 6.00
CA HIS A 123 -22.44 -1.69 6.61
C HIS A 123 -23.34 -0.47 6.53
N ASN A 124 -23.86 -0.02 7.68
CA ASN A 124 -24.27 1.37 7.81
C ASN A 124 -23.17 2.15 7.12
N ALA A 125 -23.49 2.73 5.96
CA ALA A 125 -22.53 3.50 5.21
C ALA A 125 -22.08 4.59 6.17
N VAL A 126 -20.92 4.41 6.79
CA VAL A 126 -20.32 5.44 7.62
C VAL A 126 -20.17 6.59 6.64
N LYS A 127 -20.90 7.69 6.89
CA LYS A 127 -20.89 8.84 6.00
C LYS A 127 -19.49 9.48 6.05
N GLY A 128 -19.10 10.09 4.95
CA GLY A 128 -17.84 10.82 4.84
C GLY A 128 -16.67 10.02 4.29
N THR A 129 -15.73 10.75 3.71
CA THR A 129 -14.45 10.27 3.18
C THR A 129 -13.55 9.77 4.31
N VAL A 130 -12.58 8.93 3.97
CA VAL A 130 -11.58 8.45 4.94
C VAL A 130 -10.83 9.62 5.60
N LEU A 131 -10.52 10.67 4.82
CA LEU A 131 -9.87 11.89 5.31
C LEU A 131 -10.71 12.66 6.34
N GLU A 132 -12.02 12.76 6.13
CA GLU A 132 -12.93 13.42 7.08
C GLU A 132 -12.95 12.69 8.43
N ARG A 133 -12.98 11.35 8.40
CA ARG A 133 -12.93 10.54 9.62
C ARG A 133 -11.62 10.69 10.36
N PHE A 134 -10.49 10.71 9.66
CA PHE A 134 -9.19 10.96 10.29
C PHE A 134 -9.11 12.34 10.96
N LYS A 135 -9.79 13.36 10.41
CA LYS A 135 -9.91 14.66 11.07
C LYS A 135 -10.77 14.56 12.33
N GLU A 136 -11.94 13.93 12.26
CA GLU A 136 -12.83 13.73 13.40
C GLU A 136 -12.16 12.96 14.55
N ASP A 137 -11.48 11.85 14.24
CA ASP A 137 -10.74 11.05 15.23
C ASP A 137 -9.62 11.87 15.89
N ARG A 138 -8.89 12.69 15.10
CA ARG A 138 -7.88 13.59 15.65
C ARG A 138 -8.48 14.66 16.55
N HIS A 139 -9.62 15.25 16.16
CA HIS A 139 -10.32 16.23 16.99
C HIS A 139 -10.85 15.62 18.29
N MET A 140 -11.37 14.40 18.24
CA MET A 140 -11.77 13.63 19.42
C MET A 140 -10.59 13.36 20.36
N LEU A 141 -9.44 12.93 19.83
CA LEU A 141 -8.22 12.72 20.62
C LEU A 141 -7.73 14.02 21.29
N ASN A 142 -7.85 15.15 20.61
CA ASN A 142 -7.54 16.47 21.18
C ASN A 142 -8.52 16.84 22.32
N MET A 143 -9.81 16.56 22.16
CA MET A 143 -10.83 16.86 23.18
C MET A 143 -10.69 15.98 24.44
N VAL A 144 -10.20 14.74 24.29
CA VAL A 144 -9.93 13.82 25.41
C VAL A 144 -8.57 14.13 26.08
N GLY A 145 -7.84 15.16 25.62
CA GLY A 145 -6.58 15.61 26.23
C GLY A 145 -5.38 14.69 25.97
N LEU A 146 -5.57 13.63 25.17
CA LEU A 146 -4.52 12.64 24.85
C LEU A 146 -3.53 13.13 23.80
N ALA A 147 -3.79 14.28 23.17
CA ALA A 147 -2.90 14.84 22.15
C ALA A 147 -1.68 15.58 22.73
N ASN A 148 -1.68 15.91 24.02
CA ASN A 148 -0.63 16.69 24.67
C ASN A 148 -0.03 15.99 25.90
N SER A 149 0.12 14.66 25.87
CA SER A 149 0.88 13.94 26.89
C SER A 149 2.20 13.43 26.32
N SER A 150 3.11 14.36 26.06
CA SER A 150 4.55 14.14 25.95
C SER A 150 5.25 15.37 26.54
N GLU A 151 5.67 15.28 27.80
CA GLU A 151 6.93 15.92 28.24
C GLU A 151 8.08 14.95 27.92
#